data_AF-A0A6N3UJV4-F1
#
_entry.id   AF-A0A6N3UJV4-F1
#
_cell.length_a   1.000
_cell.length_b   1.000
_cell.length_c   1.000
_cell.angle_alpha   90.00
_cell.angle_beta   90.00
_cell.angle_gamma   90.00
#
_symmetry.space_group_name_H-M   'P 1'
#
loop_
_entity.id
_entity.type
_entity.pdbx_description
1 polymer ?
#
loop_
_entity_poly.entity_id
_entity_poly.type
_entity_poly.pdbx_seq_one_letter_code
_entity_poly.pdbx_strand_id
1 'polypeptide(L)'
;MHIALLAPLAPEQNGIADYAGHLKAALLSQGVEVSTPLAGIGNDPERALQRVASTDWRGIDLVHAELGGGRLAEFHALRAL
;
A
#
# COMPACT_ATOMS: atom_id res chain seq x y z
N MET A 1 -11.70 12.06 -3.48
CA MET A 1 -11.34 11.10 -2.43
C MET A 1 -9.94 10.60 -2.73
N HIS A 2 -9.07 10.57 -1.74
CA HIS A 2 -7.69 10.14 -1.86
C HIS A 2 -7.42 8.95 -0.94
N ILE A 3 -7.01 7.84 -1.55
CA ILE A 3 -6.72 6.58 -0.86
C ILE A 3 -5.22 6.30 -0.90
N ALA A 4 -4.63 5.97 0.25
CA ALA A 4 -3.29 5.38 0.30
C ALA A 4 -3.38 3.85 0.32
N LEU A 5 -2.81 3.21 -0.71
CA LEU A 5 -2.71 1.77 -0.80
C LEU A 5 -1.35 1.29 -0.29
N LEU A 6 -1.35 0.54 0.81
CA LEU A 6 -0.16 -0.08 1.40
C LEU A 6 0.17 -1.45 0.82
N ALA A 7 -0.67 -1.97 -0.07
CA ALA A 7 -0.48 -3.29 -0.65
C ALA A 7 0.85 -3.40 -1.42
N PRO A 8 1.46 -4.60 -1.49
CA PRO A 8 2.57 -4.84 -2.41
C PRO A 8 2.09 -4.56 -3.83
N LEU A 9 2.92 -3.91 -4.64
CA LEU A 9 2.68 -3.68 -6.06
C LEU A 9 3.90 -4.17 -6.84
N ALA A 10 3.82 -4.27 -8.17
CA ALA A 10 5.00 -4.60 -8.96
C ALA A 10 6.21 -3.69 -8.58
N PRO A 11 7.44 -4.25 -8.50
CA PRO A 11 7.93 -5.53 -9.03
C PRO A 11 7.68 -6.80 -8.17
N GLU A 12 6.96 -6.71 -7.06
CA GLU A 12 6.67 -7.84 -6.18
C GLU A 12 5.85 -8.91 -6.92
N GLN A 13 6.37 -10.13 -7.01
CA GLN A 13 5.77 -11.23 -7.79
C GLN A 13 4.97 -12.18 -6.88
N ASN A 14 3.85 -11.70 -6.36
CA ASN A 14 2.89 -12.54 -5.63
C ASN A 14 1.46 -12.23 -6.09
N GLY A 15 0.53 -13.17 -5.87
CA GLY A 15 -0.85 -13.01 -6.36
C GLY A 15 -1.60 -11.82 -5.75
N ILE A 16 -1.17 -11.33 -4.58
CA ILE A 16 -1.76 -10.14 -3.95
C ILE A 16 -1.35 -8.87 -4.69
N ALA A 17 -0.11 -8.80 -5.16
CA ALA A 17 0.36 -7.67 -5.96
C ALA A 17 -0.43 -7.52 -7.27
N ASP A 18 -0.85 -8.64 -7.87
CA ASP A 18 -1.73 -8.63 -9.05
C ASP A 18 -3.11 -8.05 -8.71
N TYR A 19 -3.73 -8.51 -7.62
CA TYR A 19 -5.03 -7.99 -7.16
C TYR A 19 -4.96 -6.52 -6.78
N ALA A 20 -3.91 -6.10 -6.07
CA ALA A 20 -3.66 -4.71 -5.71
C ALA A 20 -3.50 -3.81 -6.95
N GLY A 21 -2.82 -4.32 -7.99
CA GLY A 21 -2.72 -3.65 -9.27
C GLY A 21 -4.08 -3.44 -9.94
N HIS A 22 -4.93 -4.48 -9.94
CA HIS A 22 -6.29 -4.39 -10.47
C HIS A 22 -7.17 -3.41 -9.67
N LEU A 23 -7.12 -3.46 -8.33
CA LEU A 23 -7.87 -2.55 -7.47
C LEU A 23 -7.43 -1.09 -7.71
N LYS A 24 -6.12 -0.83 -7.73
CA LYS A 24 -5.57 0.49 -8.05
C LYS A 24 -6.09 1.01 -9.39
N ALA A 25 -6.04 0.19 -10.44
CA ALA A 25 -6.53 0.58 -11.76
C ALA A 25 -8.04 0.88 -11.75
N ALA A 26 -8.84 0.07 -11.06
CA ALA A 26 -10.28 0.29 -10.91
C ALA A 26 -10.59 1.60 -10.17
N LEU A 27 -9.90 1.88 -9.04
CA LEU A 27 -10.07 3.12 -8.28
C LEU A 27 -9.74 4.35 -9.12
N LEU A 28 -8.59 4.34 -9.80
CA LEU A 28 -8.19 5.41 -10.71
C LEU A 28 -9.24 5.64 -11.81
N SER A 29 -9.83 4.57 -12.37
CA SER A 29 -10.88 4.68 -13.40
C SER A 29 -12.16 5.36 -12.91
N GLN A 30 -12.41 5.36 -11.60
CA GLN A 30 -13.55 6.02 -10.97
C GLN A 30 -13.23 7.45 -10.49
N GLY A 31 -12.06 7.99 -10.83
CA GLY A 31 -11.62 9.33 -10.42
C GLY A 31 -11.17 9.42 -8.96
N VAL A 32 -10.86 8.28 -8.33
CA VAL A 32 -10.25 8.26 -6.99
C VAL A 32 -8.76 8.53 -7.12
N GLU A 33 -8.23 9.45 -6.31
CA GLU A 33 -6.80 9.67 -6.21
C GLU A 33 -6.16 8.54 -5.41
N VAL A 34 -5.03 8.00 -5.87
CA VAL A 34 -4.36 6.88 -5.22
C VAL A 34 -2.88 7.17 -5.01
N SER A 35 -2.43 7.14 -3.76
CA SER A 35 -1.03 7.10 -3.38
C SER A 35 -0.60 5.67 -3.02
N THR A 36 0.66 5.33 -3.34
CA THR A 36 1.20 3.98 -3.12
C THR A 36 2.52 4.07 -2.35
N PRO A 37 2.49 4.45 -1.05
CA PRO A 37 3.69 4.82 -0.31
C PRO A 37 4.69 3.68 -0.14
N LEU A 38 4.24 2.42 -0.18
CA LEU A 38 5.12 1.25 -0.06
C LEU A 38 5.61 0.72 -1.42
N ALA A 39 5.22 1.32 -2.56
CA ALA A 39 5.67 0.82 -3.86
C ALA A 39 7.20 0.83 -3.99
N GLY A 40 7.78 -0.31 -4.35
CA GLY A 40 9.21 -0.47 -4.57
C GLY A 40 10.07 -0.55 -3.31
N ILE A 41 9.49 -0.64 -2.11
CA ILE A 41 10.28 -0.81 -0.87
C ILE A 41 10.67 -2.27 -0.61
N GLY A 42 10.00 -3.23 -1.27
CA GLY A 42 10.17 -4.65 -1.03
C GLY A 42 9.50 -5.13 0.26
N ASN A 43 9.82 -6.36 0.66
CA ASN A 43 9.28 -6.98 1.86
C ASN A 43 10.21 -6.80 3.09
N ASP A 44 10.50 -5.55 3.44
CA ASP A 44 11.30 -5.18 4.61
C ASP A 44 10.42 -4.44 5.64
N PRO A 45 10.11 -5.06 6.80
CA PRO A 45 9.29 -4.44 7.84
C PRO A 45 9.85 -3.13 8.38
N GLU A 46 11.18 -2.99 8.55
CA GLU A 46 11.77 -1.77 9.09
C GLU A 46 11.63 -0.61 8.11
N ARG A 47 11.90 -0.87 6.82
CA ARG A 47 11.69 0.13 5.76
C ARG A 47 10.23 0.52 5.63
N ALA A 48 9.30 -0.42 5.79
CA ALA A 48 7.87 -0.16 5.77
C ALA A 48 7.45 0.77 6.93
N LEU A 49 7.95 0.51 8.14
CA LEU A 49 7.72 1.37 9.30
C LEU A 49 8.31 2.77 9.11
N GLN A 50 9.54 2.88 8.61
CA GLN A 50 10.17 4.16 8.29
C GLN A 50 9.39 4.96 7.23
N ARG A 51 8.90 4.26 6.20
CA ARG A 51 8.07 4.88 5.15
C ARG A 51 6.77 5.40 5.73
N VAL A 52 6.08 4.63 6.57
CA VAL A 52 4.85 5.08 7.23
C VAL A 52 5.10 6.32 8.09
N ALA A 53 6.16 6.30 8.91
CA ALA A 53 6.51 7.41 9.79
C ALA A 53 6.91 8.70 9.04
N SER A 54 7.43 8.58 7.82
CA SER A 54 7.85 9.72 6.99
C SER A 54 6.81 10.18 5.96
N THR A 55 5.71 9.45 5.81
CA THR A 55 4.64 9.82 4.88
C THR A 55 3.80 10.95 5.47
N ASP A 56 3.53 11.99 4.68
CA ASP A 56 2.56 13.01 5.04
C ASP A 56 1.14 12.49 4.79
N TRP A 57 0.39 12.29 5.87
CA TRP A 57 -0.97 11.73 5.81
C TRP A 57 -2.06 12.78 5.60
N ARG A 58 -1.71 14.07 5.54
CA ARG A 58 -2.69 15.15 5.35
C ARG A 58 -3.33 15.04 3.97
N GLY A 59 -4.66 15.07 3.94
CA GLY A 59 -5.44 14.95 2.71
C GLY A 59 -5.57 13.52 2.18
N ILE A 60 -5.18 12.51 2.96
CA ILE A 60 -5.56 11.11 2.70
C ILE A 60 -6.86 10.83 3.47
N ASP A 61 -7.90 10.41 2.74
CA ASP A 61 -9.23 10.13 3.29
C ASP A 61 -9.34 8.71 3.84
N LEU A 62 -8.57 7.77 3.26
CA LEU A 62 -8.59 6.35 3.61
C LEU A 62 -7.22 5.71 3.41
N VAL A 63 -6.82 4.84 4.33
CA VAL A 63 -5.70 3.91 4.14
C VAL A 63 -6.25 2.50 3.98
N HIS A 64 -5.77 1.79 2.96
CA HIS A 64 -6.17 0.42 2.66
C HIS A 64 -4.94 -0.46 2.45
N ALA A 65 -4.98 -1.70 2.93
CA ALA A 65 -3.94 -2.69 2.70
C ALA A 65 -4.58 -4.03 2.32
N GLU A 66 -4.15 -4.64 1.22
CA GLU A 66 -4.37 -6.06 0.97
C GLU A 66 -3.34 -6.87 1.75
N LEU A 67 -3.80 -7.84 2.53
CA LEU A 67 -2.94 -8.68 3.36
C LEU A 67 -2.99 -10.12 2.88
N GLY A 68 -1.80 -10.71 2.74
CA GLY A 68 -1.65 -12.13 2.46
C GLY A 68 -1.50 -13.00 3.69
N GLY A 69 -1.21 -14.28 3.43
CA GLY A 69 -0.66 -15.16 4.44
C GLY A 69 0.76 -14.71 4.83
N GLY A 70 0.94 -14.25 6.06
CA GLY A 70 2.24 -13.82 6.58
C GLY A 70 2.18 -12.50 7.34
N ARG A 71 3.31 -12.08 7.91
CA ARG A 71 3.50 -10.75 8.52
C ARG A 71 4.52 -9.98 7.68
N LEU A 72 4.14 -9.65 6.45
CA LEU A 72 4.98 -8.98 5.47
C LEU A 72 4.98 -7.45 5.71
N ALA A 73 5.76 -6.71 4.92
CA ALA A 73 5.95 -5.27 5.04
C ALA A 73 4.62 -4.49 5.20
N GLU A 74 3.62 -4.80 4.38
CA GLU A 74 2.29 -4.17 4.40
C GLU A 74 1.52 -4.41 5.71
N PHE A 75 1.69 -5.59 6.34
CA PHE A 75 1.09 -5.89 7.65
C PHE A 75 1.70 -5.03 8.75
N HIS A 76 3.03 -4.87 8.73
CA HIS A 76 3.74 -4.05 9.70
C HIS A 76 3.45 -2.56 9.52
N ALA A 77 3.36 -2.11 8.27
CA ALA A 77 2.97 -0.73 7.94
C ALA A 77 1.56 -0.41 8.44
N LEU A 78 0.57 -1.26 8.15
CA LEU A 78 -0.81 -1.04 8.58
C LEU A 78 -0.94 -0.97 10.11
N ARG A 79 -0.20 -1.82 10.83
CA ARG A 79 -0.23 -1.84 12.30
C ARG A 79 0.37 -0.58 12.95
N ALA A 80 1.17 0.18 12.23
CA ALA A 80 1.86 1.37 12.74
C ALA A 80 1.09 2.67 12.52
N LEU A 81 -0.09 2.59 11.90
CA LEU A 81 -1.05 3.69 11.72
C LEU A 81 -2.10 3.68 12.84
#